data_AF-A0A7J7QJB1-F1
#
_entry.id   AF-A0A7J7QJB1-F1
#
_cell.length_a   1.000
_cell.length_b   1.000
_cell.length_c   1.000
_cell.angle_alpha   90.00
_cell.angle_beta   90.00
_cell.angle_gamma   90.00
#
_symmetry.space_group_name_H-M   'P 1'
#
loop_
_entity.id
_entity.type
_entity.pdbx_description
1 polymer ?
#
loop_
_entity_poly.entity_id
_entity_poly.type
_entity_poly.pdbx_seq_one_letter_code
_entity_poly.pdbx_strand_id
1 'polypeptide(L)'
;MYVDAHGAKKALHKYKGEDLDELMANQKLFDELVGNTHFERSLRLVISFGSLKRTQFINALEERLKPELAKAKEPDSTMKAFEGLFEGVNFKKGTEIAFATHHQGQLVTQIDGKQVGTIQSPALVKALFDVYVGPDPVSADAKNSIAKGLVALMNE
;
A
#
# COMPACT_ATOMS: atom_id res chain seq x y z
N MET A 1 3.53 3.41 6.84
CA MET A 1 2.14 3.10 6.49
C MET A 1 1.27 3.54 7.64
N TYR A 2 0.10 4.11 7.36
CA TYR A 2 -0.90 4.47 8.36
C TYR A 2 -2.09 3.54 8.19
N VAL A 3 -2.75 3.21 9.30
CA VAL A 3 -3.88 2.28 9.33
C VAL A 3 -4.90 2.82 10.33
N ASP A 4 -6.18 2.70 9.99
CA ASP A 4 -7.27 2.96 10.93
C ASP A 4 -7.20 1.97 12.11
N ALA A 5 -6.92 2.51 13.30
CA ALA A 5 -6.69 1.74 14.51
C ALA A 5 -7.89 0.87 14.88
N HIS A 6 -9.11 1.43 14.83
CA HIS A 6 -10.31 0.72 15.28
C HIS A 6 -10.63 -0.46 14.35
N GLY A 7 -10.66 -0.22 13.05
CA GLY A 7 -10.93 -1.23 12.04
C GLY A 7 -9.85 -2.30 11.99
N ALA A 8 -8.57 -1.93 12.11
CA ALA A 8 -7.47 -2.89 12.15
C ALA A 8 -7.51 -3.77 13.40
N LYS A 9 -7.75 -3.22 14.60
CA LYS A 9 -7.92 -4.02 15.82
C LYS A 9 -9.04 -5.05 15.67
N LYS A 10 -10.18 -4.63 15.10
CA LYS A 10 -11.33 -5.51 14.88
C LYS A 10 -11.01 -6.63 13.88
N ALA A 11 -10.37 -6.28 12.76
CA ALA A 11 -10.02 -7.23 11.71
C ALA A 11 -8.94 -8.24 12.16
N LEU A 12 -7.91 -7.74 12.85
CA LEU A 12 -6.71 -8.51 13.20
C LEU A 12 -6.74 -9.09 14.62
N HIS A 13 -7.89 -9.02 15.32
CA HIS A 13 -7.99 -9.44 16.72
C HIS A 13 -7.52 -10.89 16.98
N LYS A 14 -7.60 -11.76 15.98
CA LYS A 14 -7.17 -13.17 16.07
C LYS A 14 -5.66 -13.34 16.27
N TYR A 15 -4.88 -12.31 15.94
CA TYR A 15 -3.42 -12.27 16.07
C TYR A 15 -2.99 -11.55 17.36
N LYS A 16 -3.94 -11.20 18.23
CA LYS A 16 -3.65 -10.56 19.51
C LYS A 16 -2.83 -11.51 20.39
N GLY A 17 -1.75 -10.98 20.96
CA GLY A 17 -0.84 -11.73 21.82
C GLY A 17 0.35 -12.36 21.09
N GLU A 18 0.36 -12.34 19.75
CA GLU A 18 1.57 -12.67 18.99
C GLU A 18 2.66 -11.63 19.25
N ASP A 19 3.90 -12.09 19.43
CA ASP A 19 5.06 -11.20 19.51
C ASP A 19 5.53 -10.75 18.12
N LEU A 20 6.54 -9.88 18.08
CA LEU A 20 7.04 -9.33 16.83
C LEU A 20 7.58 -10.40 15.87
N ASP A 21 8.27 -11.42 16.38
CA ASP A 21 8.92 -12.43 15.55
C ASP A 21 7.85 -13.39 14.97
N GLU A 22 6.86 -13.74 15.79
CA GLU A 22 5.68 -14.50 15.36
C GLU A 22 4.91 -13.76 14.26
N LEU A 23 4.63 -12.47 14.47
CA LEU A 23 3.93 -11.62 13.49
C LEU A 23 4.71 -11.45 12.20
N MET A 24 6.03 -11.26 12.28
CA MET A 24 6.89 -11.12 11.11
C MET A 24 6.96 -12.40 10.28
N ALA A 25 6.88 -13.57 10.92
CA ALA A 25 6.79 -14.87 10.25
C ALA A 25 5.39 -15.16 9.67
N ASN A 26 4.36 -14.44 10.13
CA ASN A 26 2.97 -14.67 9.78
C ASN A 26 2.51 -13.86 8.57
N GLN A 27 2.78 -14.36 7.35
CA GLN A 27 2.35 -13.68 6.12
C GLN A 27 0.83 -13.52 6.03
N LYS A 28 0.04 -14.41 6.65
CA LYS A 28 -1.43 -14.33 6.62
C LYS A 28 -1.97 -13.06 7.26
N LEU A 29 -1.32 -12.58 8.33
CA LEU A 29 -1.69 -11.32 8.96
C LEU A 29 -1.50 -10.15 7.99
N PHE A 30 -0.37 -10.09 7.28
CA PHE A 30 -0.14 -9.02 6.31
C PHE A 30 -1.08 -9.12 5.12
N ASP A 31 -1.38 -10.34 4.65
CA ASP A 31 -2.36 -10.56 3.60
C ASP A 31 -3.76 -10.09 4.00
N GLU A 32 -4.16 -10.30 5.26
CA GLU A 32 -5.43 -9.80 5.81
C GLU A 32 -5.40 -8.28 6.02
N LEU A 33 -4.27 -7.75 6.50
CA LEU A 33 -4.05 -6.30 6.61
C LEU A 33 -4.28 -5.64 5.25
N VAL A 34 -3.69 -6.16 4.17
CA VAL A 34 -3.76 -5.54 2.84
C VAL A 34 -4.97 -5.96 2.01
N GLY A 35 -5.63 -7.06 2.35
CA GLY A 35 -6.81 -7.56 1.66
C GLY A 35 -8.14 -7.02 2.22
N ASN A 36 -8.16 -6.54 3.47
CA ASN A 36 -9.42 -6.16 4.12
C ASN A 36 -9.92 -4.77 3.68
N THR A 37 -11.13 -4.70 3.14
CA THR A 37 -11.76 -3.48 2.62
C THR A 37 -12.63 -2.71 3.64
N HIS A 38 -12.67 -3.16 4.90
CA HIS A 38 -13.52 -2.61 5.96
C HIS A 38 -12.84 -1.54 6.82
N PHE A 39 -11.56 -1.27 6.60
CA PHE A 39 -10.84 -0.22 7.30
C PHE A 39 -9.87 0.49 6.38
N GLU A 40 -9.58 1.74 6.73
CA GLU A 40 -8.74 2.60 5.91
C GLU A 40 -7.26 2.40 6.21
N ARG A 41 -6.46 2.62 5.19
CA ARG A 41 -5.00 2.57 5.24
C ARG A 41 -4.47 3.60 4.27
N SER A 42 -3.30 4.13 4.59
CA SER A 42 -2.60 4.99 3.65
C SER A 42 -1.10 4.75 3.63
N LEU A 43 -0.53 4.98 2.47
CA LEU A 43 0.89 4.93 2.19
C LEU A 43 1.32 6.31 1.71
N ARG A 44 2.29 6.90 2.40
CA ARG A 44 2.88 8.19 2.04
C ARG A 44 4.31 7.96 1.60
N LEU A 45 4.61 8.29 0.35
CA LEU A 45 5.92 8.23 -0.25
C LEU A 45 6.44 9.65 -0.44
N VAL A 46 7.68 9.90 -0.02
CA VAL A 46 8.35 11.18 -0.21
C VAL A 46 9.57 10.95 -1.09
N ILE A 47 9.61 11.61 -2.25
CA ILE A 47 10.72 11.48 -3.19
C ILE A 47 11.99 12.06 -2.55
N SER A 48 12.96 11.20 -2.25
CA SER A 48 14.24 11.60 -1.67
C SER A 48 15.31 11.90 -2.72
N PHE A 49 15.20 11.28 -3.91
CA PHE A 49 16.15 11.40 -5.01
C PHE A 49 15.66 12.41 -6.06
N GLY A 50 16.36 13.53 -6.19
CA GLY A 50 15.93 14.66 -7.03
C GLY A 50 15.92 14.40 -8.54
N SER A 51 16.53 13.31 -9.01
CA SER A 51 16.61 12.94 -10.42
C SER A 51 15.74 11.73 -10.77
N LEU A 52 14.80 11.35 -9.90
CA LEU A 52 13.87 10.25 -10.17
C LEU A 52 12.96 10.61 -11.34
N LYS A 53 13.09 9.88 -12.45
CA LYS A 53 12.19 10.07 -13.59
C LYS A 53 10.84 9.42 -13.30
N ARG A 54 9.77 10.04 -13.80
CA ARG A 54 8.41 9.48 -13.74
C ARG A 54 8.34 8.06 -14.27
N THR A 55 8.98 7.79 -15.40
CA THR A 55 9.01 6.44 -15.98
C THR A 55 9.71 5.43 -15.06
N GLN A 56 10.77 5.82 -14.35
CA GLN A 56 11.43 4.93 -13.40
C GLN A 56 10.53 4.60 -12.21
N PHE A 57 9.83 5.61 -11.68
CA PHE A 57 8.87 5.41 -10.59
C PHE A 57 7.71 4.49 -11.00
N ILE A 58 7.10 4.76 -12.16
CA ILE A 58 5.98 3.97 -12.67
C ILE A 58 6.43 2.54 -12.98
N ASN A 59 7.55 2.34 -13.68
CA ASN A 59 8.04 1.00 -14.04
C ASN A 59 8.30 0.15 -12.79
N ALA A 60 8.90 0.73 -11.75
CA ALA A 60 9.18 0.01 -10.51
C ALA A 60 7.90 -0.50 -9.81
N LEU A 61 6.79 0.26 -9.90
CA LEU A 61 5.49 -0.18 -9.41
C LEU A 61 4.83 -1.18 -10.36
N GLU A 62 4.86 -0.93 -11.67
CA GLU A 62 4.31 -1.85 -12.68
C GLU A 62 4.85 -3.27 -12.56
N GLU A 63 6.16 -3.43 -12.36
CA GLU A 63 6.81 -4.73 -12.21
C GLU A 63 6.23 -5.55 -11.03
N ARG A 64 5.74 -4.87 -10.00
CA ARG A 64 5.10 -5.48 -8.83
C ARG A 64 3.59 -5.63 -8.99
N LEU A 65 2.93 -4.65 -9.62
CA LEU A 65 1.47 -4.59 -9.72
C LEU A 65 0.92 -5.47 -10.84
N LYS A 66 1.53 -5.46 -12.04
CA LYS A 66 1.03 -6.20 -13.22
C LYS A 66 0.82 -7.70 -12.95
N PRO A 67 1.75 -8.43 -12.30
CA PRO A 67 1.55 -9.85 -12.00
C PRO A 67 0.33 -10.10 -11.10
N GLU A 68 0.13 -9.25 -10.08
CA GLU A 68 -0.99 -9.39 -9.13
C GLU A 68 -2.34 -9.03 -9.77
N LEU A 69 -2.37 -7.97 -10.59
CA LEU A 69 -3.56 -7.60 -11.37
C LEU A 69 -3.95 -8.72 -12.37
N ALA A 70 -2.97 -9.32 -13.04
CA ALA A 70 -3.21 -10.44 -13.95
C ALA A 70 -3.77 -11.68 -13.22
N LYS A 71 -3.22 -12.01 -12.03
CA LYS A 71 -3.76 -13.08 -11.17
C LYS A 71 -5.21 -12.81 -10.75
N ALA A 72 -5.54 -11.55 -10.47
CA ALA A 72 -6.89 -11.10 -10.12
C ALA A 72 -7.84 -10.96 -11.33
N LYS A 73 -7.35 -11.17 -12.57
CA LYS A 73 -8.09 -10.98 -13.82
C LYS A 73 -8.64 -9.57 -13.99
N GLU A 74 -7.92 -8.58 -13.47
CA GLU A 74 -8.21 -7.17 -13.69
C GLU A 74 -7.97 -6.81 -15.15
N PRO A 75 -8.79 -5.92 -15.75
CA PRO A 75 -8.57 -5.47 -17.11
C PRO A 75 -7.29 -4.62 -17.21
N ASP A 76 -6.64 -4.64 -18.37
CA ASP A 76 -5.46 -3.80 -18.65
C ASP A 76 -5.72 -2.31 -18.42
N SER A 77 -6.99 -1.88 -18.52
CA SER A 77 -7.41 -0.51 -18.20
C SER A 77 -7.13 -0.10 -16.76
N THR A 78 -7.12 -1.02 -15.80
CA THR A 78 -6.81 -0.73 -14.38
C THR A 78 -5.37 -0.24 -14.24
N MET A 79 -4.41 -0.93 -14.87
CA MET A 79 -3.01 -0.52 -14.86
C MET A 79 -2.80 0.79 -15.64
N LYS A 80 -3.41 0.94 -16.82
CA LYS A 80 -3.35 2.19 -17.61
C LYS A 80 -3.93 3.39 -16.85
N ALA A 81 -5.03 3.19 -16.12
CA ALA A 81 -5.61 4.23 -15.27
C ALA A 81 -4.64 4.63 -14.15
N PHE A 82 -3.96 3.65 -13.53
CA PHE A 82 -2.95 3.90 -12.51
C PHE A 82 -1.76 4.69 -13.04
N GLU A 83 -1.22 4.32 -14.21
CA GLU A 83 -0.14 5.05 -14.89
C GLU A 83 -0.56 6.50 -15.18
N GLY A 84 -1.81 6.70 -15.63
CA GLY A 84 -2.40 8.01 -15.92
C GLY A 84 -2.48 8.95 -14.73
N LEU A 85 -2.53 8.45 -13.49
CA LEU A 85 -2.52 9.28 -12.27
C LEU A 85 -1.27 10.15 -12.13
N PHE A 86 -0.19 9.75 -12.80
CA PHE A 86 1.10 10.44 -12.76
C PHE A 86 1.38 11.25 -14.03
N GLU A 87 0.39 11.41 -14.91
CA GLU A 87 0.55 12.20 -16.12
C GLU A 87 0.78 13.69 -15.77
N GLY A 88 1.78 14.31 -16.39
CA GLY A 88 2.17 15.70 -16.09
C GLY A 88 2.89 15.92 -14.74
N VAL A 89 3.11 14.88 -13.93
CA VAL A 89 3.77 15.01 -12.63
C VAL A 89 5.28 15.16 -12.78
N ASN A 90 5.84 16.18 -12.12
CA ASN A 90 7.28 16.37 -11.99
C ASN A 90 7.76 15.91 -10.60
N PHE A 91 8.43 14.75 -10.54
CA PHE A 91 8.99 14.21 -9.31
C PHE A 91 10.29 14.93 -8.93
N LYS A 92 10.16 15.94 -8.07
CA LYS A 92 11.29 16.61 -7.43
C LYS A 92 11.53 16.04 -6.04
N LYS A 93 12.71 16.29 -5.49
CA LYS A 93 12.98 15.98 -4.08
C LYS A 93 11.93 16.69 -3.19
N GLY A 94 11.31 15.93 -2.30
CA GLY A 94 10.25 16.40 -1.41
C GLY A 94 8.84 16.26 -1.99
N THR A 95 8.66 15.87 -3.26
CA THR A 95 7.34 15.54 -3.79
C THR A 95 6.74 14.41 -2.96
N GLU A 96 5.52 14.64 -2.49
CA GLU A 96 4.75 13.69 -1.72
C GLU A 96 3.74 12.99 -2.61
N ILE A 97 3.69 11.66 -2.53
CA ILE A 97 2.66 10.83 -3.15
C ILE A 97 1.97 10.07 -2.02
N ALA A 98 0.69 10.29 -1.84
CA ALA A 98 -0.12 9.57 -0.87
C ALA A 98 -1.13 8.68 -1.59
N PHE A 99 -1.18 7.41 -1.18
CA PHE A 99 -2.19 6.45 -1.59
C PHE A 99 -3.05 6.16 -0.36
N ALA A 100 -4.35 6.39 -0.44
CA ALA A 100 -5.29 6.08 0.62
C ALA A 100 -6.34 5.10 0.11
N THR A 101 -6.67 4.12 0.93
CA THR A 101 -7.83 3.27 0.67
C THR A 101 -9.08 3.99 1.16
N HIS A 102 -10.10 4.05 0.33
CA HIS A 102 -11.42 4.53 0.69
C HIS A 102 -12.44 3.41 0.49
N HIS A 103 -13.67 3.60 0.97
CA HIS A 103 -14.75 2.61 1.03
C HIS A 103 -14.72 1.53 -0.07
N GLN A 104 -14.82 0.25 0.33
CA GLN A 104 -14.95 -0.91 -0.57
C GLN A 104 -13.78 -1.15 -1.55
N GLY A 105 -12.55 -0.76 -1.18
CA GLY A 105 -11.36 -1.07 -1.99
C GLY A 105 -11.11 -0.07 -3.12
N GLN A 106 -11.50 1.18 -2.88
CA GLN A 106 -11.15 2.30 -3.74
C GLN A 106 -9.76 2.82 -3.39
N LEU A 107 -8.91 3.06 -4.39
CA LEU A 107 -7.61 3.70 -4.23
C LEU A 107 -7.73 5.19 -4.58
N VAL A 108 -7.48 6.07 -3.61
CA VAL A 108 -7.37 7.51 -3.80
C VAL A 108 -5.90 7.88 -3.83
N THR A 109 -5.49 8.61 -4.87
CA THR A 109 -4.10 9.05 -5.01
C THR A 109 -4.04 10.57 -4.90
N GLN A 110 -3.12 11.06 -4.06
CA GLN A 110 -2.82 12.46 -3.87
C GLN A 110 -1.35 12.73 -4.16
N ILE A 111 -1.06 13.89 -4.75
CA ILE A 111 0.30 14.36 -5.02
C ILE A 111 0.43 15.78 -4.47
N ASP A 112 1.41 16.00 -3.59
CA ASP A 112 1.58 17.24 -2.84
C ASP A 112 0.27 17.74 -2.19
N GLY A 113 -0.49 16.79 -1.60
CA GLY A 113 -1.77 17.04 -0.93
C GLY A 113 -2.98 17.23 -1.85
N LYS A 114 -2.82 17.19 -3.17
CA LYS A 114 -3.93 17.32 -4.14
C LYS A 114 -4.35 15.96 -4.66
N GLN A 115 -5.63 15.63 -4.59
CA GLN A 115 -6.16 14.41 -5.21
C GLN A 115 -6.02 14.50 -6.73
N VAL A 116 -5.32 13.53 -7.32
CA VAL A 116 -5.08 13.44 -8.77
C VAL A 116 -5.97 12.40 -9.43
N GLY A 117 -6.56 11.49 -8.65
CA GLY A 117 -7.54 10.56 -9.17
C GLY A 117 -7.90 9.45 -8.19
N THR A 118 -8.78 8.59 -8.67
CA THR A 118 -9.39 7.53 -7.89
C THR A 118 -9.62 6.30 -8.76
N ILE A 119 -9.28 5.11 -8.27
CA ILE A 119 -9.42 3.86 -9.00
C ILE A 119 -10.17 2.84 -8.12
N GLN A 120 -11.27 2.30 -8.63
CA GLN A 120 -12.01 1.23 -7.96
C GLN A 120 -11.40 -0.13 -8.32
N SER A 121 -10.47 -0.62 -7.51
CA SER A 121 -9.92 -1.96 -7.67
C SER A 121 -9.34 -2.46 -6.33
N PRO A 122 -10.05 -3.37 -5.63
CA PRO A 122 -9.52 -4.01 -4.43
C PRO A 122 -8.23 -4.77 -4.70
N ALA A 123 -8.07 -5.34 -5.89
CA ALA A 123 -6.85 -6.04 -6.30
C ALA A 123 -5.66 -5.08 -6.42
N LEU A 124 -5.85 -3.91 -7.03
CA LEU A 124 -4.82 -2.86 -7.09
C LEU A 124 -4.46 -2.36 -5.69
N VAL A 125 -5.45 -2.11 -4.84
CA VAL A 125 -5.23 -1.72 -3.44
C VAL A 125 -4.42 -2.79 -2.73
N LYS A 126 -4.80 -4.07 -2.82
CA LYS A 126 -4.04 -5.14 -2.19
C LYS A 126 -2.60 -5.13 -2.70
N ALA A 127 -2.41 -5.22 -4.02
CA ALA A 127 -1.11 -5.33 -4.66
C ALA A 127 -0.17 -4.18 -4.27
N LEU A 128 -0.66 -2.94 -4.24
CA LEU A 128 0.15 -1.77 -3.92
C LEU A 128 0.66 -1.78 -2.47
N PHE A 129 -0.19 -2.17 -1.52
CA PHE A 129 0.23 -2.25 -0.12
C PHE A 129 1.10 -3.49 0.14
N ASP A 130 0.86 -4.58 -0.61
CA ASP A 130 1.66 -5.82 -0.59
C ASP A 130 3.12 -5.57 -0.95
N VAL A 131 3.43 -4.57 -1.78
CA VAL A 131 4.82 -4.14 -2.08
C VAL A 131 5.64 -3.88 -0.80
N TYR A 132 5.00 -3.50 0.31
CA TYR A 132 5.66 -3.14 1.56
C TYR A 132 5.59 -4.21 2.65
N VAL A 133 4.58 -5.09 2.60
CA VAL A 133 4.32 -6.07 3.67
C VAL A 133 4.16 -7.50 3.17
N GLY A 134 4.26 -7.70 1.86
CA GLY A 134 4.23 -8.99 1.19
C GLY A 134 5.42 -9.87 1.53
N PRO A 135 5.53 -11.05 0.89
CA PRO A 135 6.62 -12.00 1.13
C PRO A 135 7.99 -11.47 0.66
N ASP A 136 8.02 -10.61 -0.36
CA ASP A 136 9.22 -9.93 -0.86
C ASP A 136 9.03 -8.41 -0.80
N PRO A 137 9.14 -7.80 0.40
CA PRO A 137 8.89 -6.38 0.59
C PRO A 137 10.05 -5.53 0.06
N VAL A 138 9.76 -4.34 -0.46
CA VAL A 138 10.79 -3.39 -0.92
C VAL A 138 11.72 -2.89 0.18
N SER A 139 11.34 -3.06 1.44
CA SER A 139 12.16 -2.77 2.61
C SER A 139 11.75 -3.67 3.77
N ALA A 140 12.66 -4.55 4.20
CA ALA A 140 12.46 -5.37 5.39
C ALA A 140 12.29 -4.50 6.65
N ASP A 141 13.03 -3.40 6.75
CA ASP A 141 12.91 -2.45 7.86
C ASP A 141 11.54 -1.78 7.90
N ALA A 142 10.97 -1.43 6.73
CA ALA A 142 9.62 -0.88 6.66
C ALA A 142 8.58 -1.91 7.12
N LYS A 143 8.69 -3.17 6.68
CA LYS A 143 7.82 -4.26 7.13
C LYS A 143 7.94 -4.48 8.66
N ASN A 144 9.16 -4.49 9.19
CA ASN A 144 9.42 -4.62 10.62
C ASN A 144 8.81 -3.47 11.43
N SER A 145 8.95 -2.23 10.96
CA SER A 145 8.35 -1.05 11.59
C SER A 145 6.81 -1.12 11.60
N ILE A 146 6.21 -1.57 10.49
CA ILE A 146 4.76 -1.81 10.42
C ILE A 146 4.34 -2.89 11.41
N ALA A 147 5.05 -4.02 11.47
CA ALA A 147 4.76 -5.10 12.39
C ALA A 147 4.83 -4.64 13.86
N LYS A 148 5.86 -3.88 14.24
CA LYS A 148 5.97 -3.25 15.57
C LYS A 148 4.76 -2.37 15.89
N GLY A 149 4.32 -1.57 14.92
CA GLY A 149 3.12 -0.74 15.07
C GLY A 149 1.86 -1.58 15.29
N LEU A 150 1.72 -2.71 14.59
CA LEU A 150 0.59 -3.62 14.77
C LEU A 150 0.62 -4.33 16.12
N VAL A 151 1.79 -4.80 16.59
CA VAL A 151 1.96 -5.37 17.94
C VAL A 151 1.48 -4.36 18.99
N ALA A 152 1.98 -3.12 18.92
CA ALA A 152 1.61 -2.07 19.85
C ALA A 152 0.10 -1.81 19.81
N LEU A 153 -0.46 -1.65 18.61
CA LEU A 153 -1.89 -1.43 18.40
C LEU A 153 -2.75 -2.55 19.02
N MET A 154 -2.37 -3.82 18.90
CA MET A 154 -3.16 -4.94 19.41
C MET A 154 -3.06 -5.10 20.94
N ASN A 155 -2.00 -4.58 21.54
CA ASN A 155 -1.71 -4.66 22.97
C ASN A 155 -2.18 -3.42 23.77
N GLU A 156 -2.58 -2.35 23.08
CA GLU A 156 -3.36 -1.22 23.63
C GLU A 156 -4.83 -1.59 23.88
#